data_AF-A0A498S660-F1
#
_entry.id   AF-A0A498S660-F1
#
_cell.length_a   1.000
_cell.length_b   1.000
_cell.length_c   1.000
_cell.angle_alpha   90.00
_cell.angle_beta   90.00
_cell.angle_gamma   90.00
#
_symmetry.space_group_name_H-M   'P 1'
#
loop_
_entity.id
_entity.type
_entity.pdbx_description
1 polymer ?
#
loop_
_entity_poly.entity_id
_entity_poly.type
_entity_poly.pdbx_seq_one_letter_code
_entity_poly.pdbx_strand_id
1 'polypeptide(L)'
;GSKKLALEHIAWNDWPDRGVPNNFLAPFRLLQRIKNQAHVVIHCSAGIGRTGTVVGLDIADSMFNDGMKVTMRDVVRELRLQRHGSVQTDIQYVYIHRCILALSENRKLIKRDEIASFLKDFDVLARLRGGPPSLAK
;
A
#
# COMPACT_ATOMS: atom_id res chain seq x y z
N GLY A 1 -25.76 -31.65 2.31
CA GLY A 1 -26.28 -30.51 1.52
C GLY A 1 -25.17 -29.51 1.29
N SER A 2 -24.93 -29.11 0.05
CA SER A 2 -23.83 -28.20 -0.33
C SER A 2 -24.10 -26.80 0.21
N LYS A 3 -23.26 -26.31 1.12
CA LYS A 3 -23.36 -24.95 1.66
C LYS A 3 -23.01 -23.98 0.52
N LYS A 4 -23.94 -23.09 0.13
CA LYS A 4 -23.64 -22.04 -0.86
C LYS A 4 -22.75 -20.99 -0.20
N LEU A 5 -21.61 -20.71 -0.81
CA LEU A 5 -20.70 -19.63 -0.42
C LEU A 5 -20.89 -18.44 -1.37
N ALA A 6 -20.87 -17.23 -0.84
CA ALA A 6 -20.86 -16.00 -1.62
C ALA A 6 -19.41 -15.52 -1.79
N LEU A 7 -19.07 -15.03 -2.99
CA LEU A 7 -17.76 -14.49 -3.34
C LEU A 7 -17.93 -13.08 -3.90
N GLU A 8 -17.15 -12.13 -3.39
CA GLU A 8 -16.98 -10.80 -3.98
C GLU A 8 -15.58 -10.70 -4.59
N HIS A 9 -15.49 -10.24 -5.84
CA HIS A 9 -14.23 -10.02 -6.52
C HIS A 9 -14.06 -8.53 -6.84
N ILE A 10 -12.96 -7.94 -6.36
CA ILE A 10 -12.65 -6.52 -6.53
C ILE A 10 -11.35 -6.40 -7.32
N ALA A 11 -11.41 -5.77 -8.49
CA ALA A 11 -10.24 -5.50 -9.32
C ALA A 11 -9.81 -4.02 -9.21
N TRP A 12 -8.54 -3.79 -8.85
CA TRP A 12 -7.94 -2.46 -8.91
C TRP A 12 -7.16 -2.29 -10.21
N ASN A 13 -7.79 -1.60 -11.18
CA ASN A 13 -7.28 -1.50 -12.55
C ASN A 13 -6.29 -0.36 -12.78
N ASP A 14 -6.20 0.62 -11.87
CA ASP A 14 -5.34 1.81 -12.03
C ASP A 14 -3.90 1.61 -11.51
N TRP A 15 -3.49 0.38 -11.21
CA TRP A 15 -2.10 0.11 -10.83
C TRP A 15 -1.23 -0.07 -12.09
N PRO A 16 -0.27 0.82 -12.37
CA PRO A 16 0.51 0.78 -13.60
C PRO A 16 1.43 -0.45 -13.67
N ASP A 17 1.77 -0.87 -14.89
CA ASP A 17 2.71 -1.98 -15.12
C ASP A 17 4.13 -1.68 -14.61
N ARG A 18 4.53 -0.41 -14.65
CA ARG A 18 5.77 0.08 -14.07
C ARG A 18 5.45 1.15 -13.02
N GLY A 19 6.11 1.07 -11.86
CA GLY A 19 5.91 2.02 -10.76
C GLY A 19 4.73 1.69 -9.84
N VAL A 20 4.07 2.75 -9.35
CA VAL A 20 3.02 2.70 -8.33
C VAL A 20 1.90 3.68 -8.65
N PRO A 21 0.67 3.49 -8.11
CA PRO A 21 -0.45 4.39 -8.35
C PRO A 21 -0.21 5.81 -7.81
N ASN A 22 -0.87 6.81 -8.40
CA ASN A 22 -0.90 8.18 -7.86
C ASN A 22 -2.02 8.40 -6.81
N ASN A 23 -2.82 7.36 -6.52
CA ASN A 23 -3.91 7.42 -5.56
C ASN A 23 -3.52 6.76 -4.24
N PHE A 24 -2.91 7.55 -3.36
CA PHE A 24 -2.36 7.07 -2.09
C PHE A 24 -3.42 6.67 -1.05
N LEU A 25 -4.70 6.99 -1.27
CA LEU A 25 -5.81 6.59 -0.41
C LEU A 25 -6.60 5.38 -0.95
N ALA A 26 -6.39 5.00 -2.21
CA ALA A 26 -7.04 3.84 -2.81
C ALA A 26 -6.78 2.51 -2.09
N PRO A 27 -5.54 2.20 -1.63
CA PRO A 27 -5.30 0.97 -0.88
C PRO A 27 -6.20 0.88 0.37
N PHE A 28 -6.31 1.96 1.15
CA PHE A 28 -7.12 1.94 2.37
C PHE A 28 -8.62 1.80 2.11
N ARG A 29 -9.12 2.30 0.97
CA ARG A 29 -10.52 2.04 0.56
C ARG A 29 -10.77 0.57 0.25
N LEU A 30 -9.79 -0.12 -0.34
CA LEU A 30 -9.85 -1.57 -0.57
C LEU A 30 -9.78 -2.33 0.76
N LEU A 31 -8.81 -1.98 1.62
CA LEU A 31 -8.66 -2.59 2.94
C LEU A 31 -9.93 -2.43 3.79
N GLN A 32 -10.58 -1.26 3.74
CA GLN A 32 -11.83 -1.03 4.45
C GLN A 32 -12.98 -1.92 3.97
N ARG A 33 -13.03 -2.30 2.68
CA ARG A 33 -14.05 -3.23 2.17
C ARG A 33 -13.84 -4.66 2.68
N ILE A 34 -12.59 -5.05 2.91
CA ILE A 34 -12.26 -6.41 3.35
C ILE A 34 -12.09 -6.55 4.87
N LYS A 35 -12.14 -5.45 5.64
CA LYS A 35 -11.88 -5.41 7.08
C LYS A 35 -12.66 -6.44 7.91
N ASN A 36 -13.90 -6.74 7.53
CA ASN A 36 -14.77 -7.67 8.26
C ASN A 36 -14.83 -9.08 7.63
N GLN A 37 -13.94 -9.39 6.68
CA GLN A 37 -13.91 -10.67 5.98
C GLN A 37 -12.91 -11.62 6.64
N ALA A 38 -13.37 -12.82 6.99
CA ALA A 38 -12.52 -13.84 7.61
C ALA A 38 -11.56 -14.51 6.61
N HIS A 39 -11.94 -14.58 5.34
CA HIS A 39 -11.16 -15.22 4.28
C HIS A 39 -10.97 -14.24 3.14
N VAL A 40 -9.73 -13.80 2.94
CA VAL A 40 -9.37 -12.83 1.90
C VAL A 40 -8.24 -13.40 1.05
N VAL A 41 -8.38 -13.29 -0.27
CA VAL A 41 -7.31 -13.57 -1.22
C VAL A 41 -6.91 -12.26 -1.89
N ILE A 42 -5.65 -11.86 -1.70
CA ILE A 42 -5.04 -10.73 -2.40
C ILE A 42 -4.02 -11.30 -3.38
N HIS A 43 -4.16 -11.00 -4.66
CA HIS A 43 -3.23 -11.46 -5.68
C HIS A 43 -2.90 -10.37 -6.71
N CYS A 44 -1.81 -10.59 -7.45
CA CYS A 44 -1.48 -9.85 -8.66
C CYS A 44 -1.11 -10.88 -9.74
N SER A 45 -0.08 -10.63 -10.56
CA SER A 45 0.47 -11.65 -11.46
C SER A 45 1.34 -12.66 -10.67
N ALA A 46 2.56 -12.29 -10.27
CA ALA A 46 3.44 -13.17 -9.44
C ALA A 46 3.05 -13.25 -7.94
N GLY A 47 2.10 -12.41 -7.49
CA GLY A 47 1.66 -12.36 -6.09
C GLY A 47 2.69 -11.85 -5.08
N ILE A 48 3.72 -11.10 -5.50
CA ILE A 48 4.80 -10.63 -4.61
C ILE A 48 4.92 -9.10 -4.55
N GLY A 49 4.83 -8.42 -5.70
CA GLY A 49 4.98 -6.96 -5.79
C GLY A 49 3.76 -6.22 -5.24
N ARG A 50 2.73 -6.02 -6.08
CA ARG A 50 1.50 -5.30 -5.71
C ARG A 50 0.80 -5.94 -4.51
N THR A 51 0.73 -7.27 -4.48
CA THR A 51 0.20 -8.04 -3.34
C THR A 51 0.93 -7.72 -2.04
N GLY A 52 2.26 -7.85 -2.02
CA GLY A 52 3.04 -7.58 -0.82
C GLY A 52 2.93 -6.13 -0.36
N THR A 53 2.79 -5.18 -1.30
CA THR A 53 2.57 -3.77 -0.97
C THR A 53 1.22 -3.52 -0.29
N VAL A 54 0.13 -4.14 -0.76
CA VAL A 54 -1.19 -3.98 -0.14
C VAL A 54 -1.24 -4.68 1.22
N VAL A 55 -0.71 -5.90 1.34
CA VAL A 55 -0.66 -6.62 2.62
C VAL A 55 0.24 -5.89 3.62
N GLY A 56 1.37 -5.33 3.17
CA GLY A 56 2.24 -4.52 4.04
C GLY A 56 1.57 -3.25 4.56
N LEU A 57 0.71 -2.63 3.76
CA LEU A 57 -0.10 -1.49 4.21
C LEU A 57 -1.14 -1.90 5.26
N ASP A 58 -1.76 -3.06 5.10
CA ASP A 58 -2.73 -3.60 6.06
C ASP A 58 -2.08 -3.87 7.43
N ILE A 59 -0.93 -4.57 7.42
CA ILE A 59 -0.15 -4.82 8.64
C ILE A 59 0.26 -3.49 9.30
N ALA A 60 0.82 -2.56 8.51
CA ALA A 60 1.27 -1.29 9.05
C ALA A 60 0.13 -0.47 9.63
N ASP A 61 -1.01 -0.34 8.94
CA ASP A 61 -2.17 0.42 9.43
C ASP A 61 -2.77 -0.22 10.68
N SER A 62 -2.89 -1.56 10.73
CA SER A 62 -3.34 -2.27 11.94
C SER A 62 -2.43 -1.95 13.12
N MET A 63 -1.11 -2.11 12.95
CA MET A 63 -0.16 -1.85 14.03
C MET A 63 -0.17 -0.38 14.49
N PHE A 64 -0.35 0.57 13.56
CA PHE A 64 -0.50 1.98 13.91
C PHE A 64 -1.78 2.25 14.70
N ASN A 65 -2.91 1.66 14.30
CA ASN A 65 -4.18 1.82 15.00
C ASN A 65 -4.14 1.20 16.41
N ASP A 66 -3.29 0.19 16.63
CA ASP A 66 -3.00 -0.40 17.95
C ASP A 66 -1.99 0.39 18.79
N GLY A 67 -1.52 1.55 18.30
CA GLY A 67 -0.55 2.39 19.00
C GLY A 67 0.87 1.83 19.05
N MET A 68 1.17 0.82 18.23
CA MET A 68 2.50 0.21 18.19
C MET A 68 3.49 1.06 17.39
N LYS A 69 4.77 0.96 17.75
CA LYS A 69 5.86 1.53 16.95
C LYS A 69 6.06 0.68 15.70
N VAL A 70 5.76 1.23 14.53
CA VAL A 70 5.88 0.53 13.25
C VAL A 70 7.11 1.03 12.48
N THR A 71 7.89 0.10 11.92
CA THR A 71 8.84 0.43 10.86
C THR A 71 8.54 -0.41 9.62
N MET A 72 8.55 0.22 8.43
CA MET A 72 8.26 -0.51 7.19
C MET A 72 9.32 -1.56 6.89
N ARG A 73 10.54 -1.38 7.39
CA ARG A 73 11.60 -2.38 7.29
C ARG A 73 11.19 -3.66 8.00
N ASP A 74 10.68 -3.56 9.22
CA ASP A 74 10.31 -4.72 10.01
C ASP A 74 9.05 -5.40 9.45
N VAL A 75 8.07 -4.62 8.99
CA VAL A 75 6.88 -5.12 8.27
C VAL A 75 7.28 -5.90 7.02
N VAL A 76 8.13 -5.33 6.16
CA VAL A 76 8.55 -5.98 4.92
C VAL A 76 9.48 -7.17 5.17
N ARG A 77 10.32 -7.10 6.21
CA ARG A 77 11.13 -8.24 6.64
C ARG A 77 10.23 -9.41 7.03
N GLU A 78 9.22 -9.18 7.87
CA GLU A 78 8.28 -10.22 8.30
C GLU A 78 7.49 -10.79 7.12
N LEU A 79 6.99 -9.92 6.23
CA LEU A 79 6.33 -10.37 5.01
C LEU A 79 7.22 -11.27 4.14
N ARG A 80 8.52 -10.97 4.06
CA ARG A 80 9.47 -11.76 3.26
C ARG A 80 9.83 -13.10 3.90
N LEU A 81 9.64 -13.27 5.22
CA LEU A 81 9.73 -14.57 5.89
C LEU A 81 8.57 -15.48 5.51
N GLN A 82 7.37 -14.92 5.31
CA GLN A 82 6.17 -15.67 4.95
C GLN A 82 6.01 -15.85 3.44
N ARG A 83 6.45 -14.87 2.64
CA ARG A 83 6.40 -14.90 1.18
C ARG A 83 7.60 -14.18 0.57
N HIS A 84 8.55 -14.97 0.08
CA HIS A 84 9.78 -14.48 -0.55
C HIS A 84 9.50 -13.43 -1.65
N GLY A 85 10.33 -12.39 -1.69
CA GLY A 85 10.23 -11.33 -2.71
C GLY A 85 9.06 -10.35 -2.52
N SER A 86 8.31 -10.44 -1.42
CA SER A 86 7.24 -9.49 -1.10
C SER A 86 7.76 -8.05 -1.08
N VAL A 87 6.98 -7.13 -1.69
CA VAL A 87 7.40 -5.75 -1.97
C VAL A 87 8.67 -5.78 -2.84
N GLN A 88 8.46 -5.95 -4.14
CA GLN A 88 9.50 -6.37 -5.08
C GLN A 88 10.46 -5.24 -5.48
N THR A 89 9.98 -4.00 -5.51
CA THR A 89 10.76 -2.84 -5.98
C THR A 89 10.94 -1.79 -4.89
N ASP A 90 11.98 -0.97 -5.04
CA ASP A 90 12.26 0.17 -4.16
C ASP A 90 11.08 1.15 -4.10
N ILE A 91 10.50 1.52 -5.25
CA ILE A 91 9.35 2.43 -5.29
C ILE A 91 8.11 1.84 -4.61
N GLN A 92 7.87 0.54 -4.68
CA GLN A 92 6.79 -0.11 -3.91
C GLN A 92 7.02 0.00 -2.41
N TYR A 93 8.27 -0.13 -1.95
CA TYR A 93 8.62 0.05 -0.54
C TYR A 93 8.35 1.49 -0.08
N VAL A 94 8.84 2.49 -0.84
CA VAL A 94 8.62 3.90 -0.51
C VAL A 94 7.13 4.29 -0.66
N TYR A 95 6.38 3.65 -1.56
CA TYR A 95 4.95 3.86 -1.72
C TYR A 95 4.15 3.50 -0.45
N ILE A 96 4.58 2.48 0.31
CA ILE A 96 3.95 2.15 1.60
C ILE A 96 4.05 3.35 2.55
N HIS A 97 5.24 3.96 2.67
CA HIS A 97 5.44 5.18 3.46
C HIS A 97 4.55 6.32 2.95
N ARG A 98 4.54 6.56 1.63
CA ARG A 98 3.75 7.63 1.01
C ARG A 98 2.25 7.49 1.28
N CYS A 99 1.72 6.27 1.29
CA CYS A 99 0.33 5.97 1.61
C CYS A 99 0.00 6.26 3.08
N ILE A 100 0.84 5.82 4.02
CA ILE A 100 0.63 6.10 5.45
C ILE A 100 0.69 7.61 5.74
N LEU A 101 1.62 8.34 5.10
CA LEU A 101 1.67 9.79 5.20
C LEU A 101 0.42 10.45 4.60
N ALA A 102 -0.08 9.96 3.46
CA ALA A 102 -1.33 10.46 2.88
C ALA A 102 -2.53 10.24 3.82
N LEU A 103 -2.61 9.07 4.44
CA LEU A 103 -3.66 8.76 5.41
C LEU A 103 -3.56 9.65 6.65
N SER A 104 -2.35 9.87 7.15
CA SER A 104 -2.08 10.72 8.31
C SER A 104 -2.42 12.19 8.03
N GLU A 105 -2.05 12.70 6.86
CA GLU A 105 -2.43 14.03 6.36
C GLU A 105 -3.96 14.15 6.25
N ASN A 106 -4.62 13.15 5.64
CA ASN A 106 -6.09 13.11 5.51
C ASN A 106 -6.80 13.07 6.88
N ARG A 107 -6.21 12.41 7.88
CA ARG A 107 -6.69 12.38 9.27
C ARG A 107 -6.31 13.64 10.08
N LYS A 108 -5.61 14.61 9.47
CA LYS A 108 -5.11 15.85 10.11
C LYS A 108 -4.15 15.60 11.30
N LEU A 109 -3.44 14.47 11.27
CA LEU A 109 -2.44 14.13 12.30
C LEU A 109 -1.08 14.78 12.03
N ILE A 110 -0.83 15.12 10.76
CA ILE A 110 0.38 15.81 10.28
C ILE A 110 -0.03 16.89 9.27
N LYS A 111 0.78 17.94 9.14
CA LYS A 111 0.61 18.99 8.12
C LYS A 111 1.44 18.67 6.88
N ARG A 112 1.00 19.19 5.73
CA ARG A 112 1.68 19.09 4.43
C ARG A 112 3.15 19.51 4.51
N ASP A 113 3.42 20.63 5.20
CA ASP A 113 4.75 21.25 5.25
C ASP A 113 5.76 20.38 5.99
N GLU A 114 5.31 19.61 6.99
CA GLU A 114 6.15 18.68 7.76
C GLU A 114 6.70 17.54 6.89
N ILE A 115 6.03 17.22 5.78
CA ILE A 115 6.41 16.12 4.87
C ILE A 115 6.82 16.62 3.48
N ALA A 116 6.92 17.93 3.25
CA ALA A 116 7.13 18.50 1.92
C ALA A 116 8.41 17.99 1.24
N SER A 117 9.51 17.84 1.99
CA SER A 117 10.76 17.28 1.45
C SER A 117 10.58 15.83 0.99
N PHE A 118 9.93 14.99 1.81
CA PHE A 118 9.65 13.60 1.45
C PHE A 118 8.78 13.52 0.19
N LEU A 119 7.75 14.37 0.07
CA LEU A 119 6.87 14.37 -1.10
C LEU A 119 7.64 14.71 -2.37
N LYS A 120 8.54 15.70 -2.32
CA LYS A 120 9.42 16.06 -3.44
C LYS A 120 10.33 14.90 -3.84
N ASP A 121 10.98 14.26 -2.87
CA ASP A 121 11.90 13.15 -3.13
C ASP A 121 11.17 11.92 -3.67
N PHE A 122 9.96 11.64 -3.15
CA PHE A 122 9.09 10.60 -3.66
C PHE A 122 8.72 10.83 -5.13
N ASP A 123 8.34 12.05 -5.50
CA ASP A 123 7.97 12.38 -6.88
C ASP A 123 9.15 12.19 -7.84
N VAL A 124 10.37 12.53 -7.42
CA VAL A 124 11.59 12.25 -8.20
C VAL A 124 11.80 10.75 -8.38
N LEU A 125 11.73 9.97 -7.31
CA LEU A 125 11.90 8.52 -7.38
C LEU A 125 10.82 7.85 -8.24
N ALA A 126 9.56 8.26 -8.08
CA ALA A 126 8.44 7.75 -8.85
C ALA A 126 8.68 7.94 -10.36
N ARG A 127 9.12 9.12 -10.80
CA ARG A 127 9.47 9.40 -12.20
C ARG A 127 10.61 8.50 -12.69
N LEU A 128 11.67 8.34 -11.91
CA LEU A 128 12.81 7.45 -12.24
C LEU A 128 12.44 5.96 -12.34
N ARG A 129 11.29 5.56 -11.79
CA ARG A 129 10.78 4.18 -11.78
C ARG A 129 9.56 3.98 -12.67
N GLY A 130 9.29 4.91 -13.58
CA GLY A 130 8.22 4.81 -14.57
C GLY A 130 6.83 5.14 -14.02
N GLY A 131 6.75 5.81 -12.86
CA GLY A 131 5.52 6.38 -12.35
C GLY A 131 5.01 7.51 -13.26
N PRO A 132 3.69 7.80 -13.23
CA PRO A 132 3.13 8.85 -14.08
C PRO A 132 3.73 10.22 -13.71
N PRO A 133 3.81 11.17 -14.65
CA PRO A 133 4.14 12.55 -14.30
C PRO A 133 3.18 13.04 -13.22
N SER A 134 3.70 13.71 -12.18
CA SER A 134 2.86 14.32 -11.16
C SER A 134 1.81 15.18 -11.86
N LEU A 135 0.54 15.08 -11.45
CA LEU A 135 -0.46 16.10 -11.76
C LEU A 135 0.09 17.41 -11.18
N ALA A 136 0.77 18.19 -12.01
CA ALA A 136 1.12 19.55 -11.68
C ALA A 136 -0.22 20.25 -11.38
N LYS A 137 -0.31 20.83 -10.18
CA LYS A 137 -1.33 21.84 -9.93
C LYS A 137 -1.05 23.04 -10.80
#